data_AF-A0AAD3S9J1-F1
#
_entry.id   AF-A0AAD3S9J1-F1
#
_cell.length_a   1.000
_cell.length_b   1.000
_cell.length_c   1.000
_cell.angle_alpha   90.00
_cell.angle_beta   90.00
_cell.angle_gamma   90.00
#
_symmetry.space_group_name_H-M   'P 1'
#
loop_
_entity.id
_entity.type
_entity.pdbx_description
1 polymer ?
#
loop_
_entity_poly.entity_id
_entity_poly.type
_entity_poly.pdbx_seq_one_letter_code
_entity_poly.pdbx_strand_id
1 'polypeptide(L)'
;MDEFNLWEPTLYDDMNCQAPEDDDRNLEWTYTENKLFEMTLAEELDLNSADLYEKMVARLPGKAVDQIKKHHEALIADVAKIERGEIALPDYKETELVDVNGEDMIMKDERGVTYSFHQRRRRGVPWSEEEHRQY
;
A
#
# COMPACT_ATOMS: atom_id res chain seq x y z
N MET A 1 42.04 16.01 50.52
CA MET A 1 43.13 16.99 50.39
C MET A 1 44.14 16.38 49.42
N ASP A 2 43.71 16.04 48.20
CA ASP A 2 43.33 16.95 47.07
C ASP A 2 44.65 17.44 46.45
N GLU A 3 44.95 17.35 45.15
CA GLU A 3 44.16 17.35 43.93
C GLU A 3 45.07 16.81 42.82
N PHE A 4 44.60 15.82 42.06
CA PHE A 4 45.28 15.35 40.85
C PHE A 4 45.16 16.43 39.78
N ASN A 5 46.27 17.11 39.51
CA ASN A 5 46.39 18.05 38.41
C ASN A 5 46.62 17.32 37.07
N LEU A 6 46.08 17.97 36.03
CA LEU A 6 46.31 17.78 34.60
C LEU A 6 45.52 16.65 33.91
N TRP A 7 44.25 16.93 33.63
CA TRP A 7 43.73 16.64 32.30
C TRP A 7 43.37 17.98 31.64
N GLU A 8 44.16 18.41 30.67
CA GLU A 8 43.76 19.47 29.74
C GLU A 8 42.84 18.85 28.67
N PRO A 9 41.56 19.28 28.57
CA PRO A 9 40.73 18.91 27.45
C PRO A 9 41.10 19.83 26.28
N THR A 10 41.87 19.31 25.32
CA THR A 10 41.98 19.96 24.02
C THR A 10 40.60 19.94 23.37
N LEU A 11 39.94 21.09 23.42
CA LEU A 11 39.37 21.74 22.24
C LEU A 11 38.82 20.72 21.23
N TYR A 12 37.69 20.10 21.59
CA TYR A 12 36.78 19.55 20.60
C TYR A 12 36.35 20.73 19.75
N ASP A 13 36.97 20.86 18.59
CA ASP A 13 36.47 21.70 17.51
C ASP A 13 35.02 21.27 17.23
N ASP A 14 34.14 22.14 17.69
CA ASP A 14 33.08 22.75 16.91
C ASP A 14 32.22 21.80 16.07
N MET A 15 31.02 21.58 16.60
CA MET A 15 29.77 21.57 15.84
C MET A 15 29.88 21.18 14.36
N ASN A 16 29.79 19.88 14.10
CA ASN A 16 28.90 19.45 13.02
C ASN A 16 28.15 18.17 13.39
N CYS A 17 27.31 18.26 14.42
CA CYS A 17 26.24 17.29 14.64
C CYS A 17 25.06 17.63 13.71
N GLN A 18 25.29 17.57 12.39
CA GLN A 18 24.17 17.31 11.49
C GLN A 18 23.87 15.82 11.66
N ALA A 19 23.02 15.51 12.64
CA ALA A 19 22.22 14.30 12.56
C ALA A 19 21.67 14.23 11.12
N PRO A 20 21.73 13.08 10.44
CA PRO A 20 21.03 12.96 9.17
C PRO A 20 19.59 13.34 9.47
N GLU A 21 19.13 14.42 8.83
CA GLU A 21 17.71 14.73 8.76
C GLU A 21 17.09 13.63 7.89
N ASP A 22 16.97 12.43 8.46
CA ASP A 22 15.97 11.47 8.02
C ASP A 22 14.64 12.12 8.38
N ASP A 23 14.19 12.99 7.47
CA ASP A 23 12.87 13.60 7.46
C ASP A 23 11.87 12.45 7.52
N ASP A 24 11.34 12.19 8.72
CA ASP A 24 10.40 11.10 8.99
C ASP A 24 9.15 11.20 8.08
N ARG A 25 8.83 12.43 7.63
CA ARG A 25 7.77 12.70 6.64
C ARG A 25 8.08 12.19 5.24
N ASN A 26 9.34 11.91 4.94
CA ASN A 26 9.78 11.38 3.66
C ASN A 26 9.92 9.84 3.68
N LEU A 27 9.76 9.19 4.85
CA LEU A 27 9.74 7.73 4.95
C LEU A 27 8.35 7.14 4.66
N GLU A 28 7.27 7.85 4.99
CA GLU A 28 5.90 7.40 4.75
C GLU A 28 5.52 7.52 3.26
N TRP A 29 4.90 6.48 2.70
CA TRP A 29 4.41 6.48 1.31
C TRP A 29 2.99 7.03 1.28
N THR A 30 2.81 8.18 0.64
CA THR A 30 1.47 8.71 0.37
C THR A 30 0.79 7.91 -0.72
N TYR A 31 -0.54 7.96 -0.76
CA TYR A 31 -1.33 7.33 -1.83
C TYR A 31 -0.88 7.77 -3.23
N THR A 32 -0.58 9.06 -3.40
CA THR A 32 -0.20 9.64 -4.69
C THR A 32 1.18 9.14 -5.14
N GLU A 33 2.14 9.05 -4.23
CA GLU A 33 3.48 8.51 -4.51
C GLU A 33 3.41 7.02 -4.83
N ASN A 34 2.66 6.24 -4.04
CA ASN A 34 2.49 4.81 -4.32
C ASN A 34 1.83 4.58 -5.69
N LYS A 35 0.84 5.41 -6.04
CA LYS A 35 0.22 5.35 -7.36
C LYS A 35 1.20 5.64 -8.50
N LEU A 36 2.04 6.67 -8.36
CA LEU A 36 3.05 6.99 -9.36
C LEU A 36 4.10 5.88 -9.48
N PHE A 37 4.50 5.28 -8.35
CA PHE A 37 5.37 4.11 -8.31
C PHE A 37 4.77 2.93 -9.08
N GLU A 38 3.54 2.54 -8.79
CA GLU A 38 2.84 1.43 -9.48
C GLU A 38 2.62 1.72 -10.97
N MET A 39 2.24 2.95 -11.33
CA MET A 39 2.11 3.34 -12.74
C MET A 39 3.44 3.20 -13.48
N THR A 40 4.55 3.57 -12.83
CA THR A 40 5.88 3.42 -13.42
C THR A 40 6.23 1.94 -13.63
N LEU A 41 5.95 1.08 -12.65
CA LEU A 41 6.11 -0.37 -12.81
C LEU A 41 5.26 -0.93 -13.95
N ALA A 42 4.05 -0.42 -14.16
CA ALA A 42 3.15 -0.88 -15.22
C ALA A 42 3.59 -0.45 -16.63
N GLU A 43 4.30 0.67 -16.76
CA GLU A 43 4.78 1.18 -18.04
C GLU A 43 6.11 0.56 -18.47
N GLU A 44 6.93 0.10 -17.52
CA GLU A 44 8.24 -0.47 -17.80
C GLU A 44 8.15 -1.95 -18.19
N LEU A 45 8.74 -2.30 -19.34
CA LEU A 45 8.75 -3.68 -19.86
C LEU A 45 9.80 -4.56 -19.18
N ASP A 46 10.86 -3.97 -18.64
CA ASP A 46 11.94 -4.68 -17.96
C ASP A 46 12.13 -4.16 -16.52
N LEU A 47 11.61 -4.92 -15.56
CA LEU A 47 11.67 -4.60 -14.14
C LEU A 47 13.06 -4.81 -13.52
N ASN A 48 13.99 -5.43 -14.24
CA ASN A 48 15.38 -5.62 -13.80
C ASN A 48 16.35 -4.59 -14.38
N SER A 49 15.87 -3.67 -15.24
CA SER A 49 16.71 -2.62 -15.80
C SER A 49 17.10 -1.59 -14.74
N ALA A 50 18.36 -1.12 -14.78
CA ALA A 50 18.81 0.00 -13.96
C ALA A 50 18.01 1.29 -14.25
N ASP A 51 17.52 1.43 -15.49
CA ASP A 51 16.73 2.57 -15.96
C ASP A 51 15.39 2.69 -15.23
N LEU A 52 14.87 1.59 -14.67
CA LEU A 52 13.63 1.58 -13.89
C LEU A 52 13.70 2.58 -12.74
N TYR A 53 14.76 2.49 -11.94
CA TYR A 53 14.92 3.32 -10.75
C TYR A 53 15.17 4.79 -11.11
N GLU A 54 15.88 5.05 -12.21
CA GLU A 54 16.09 6.42 -12.70
C GLU A 54 14.75 7.07 -13.09
N LYS A 55 13.89 6.33 -13.80
CA LYS A 55 12.55 6.81 -14.17
C LYS A 55 11.64 7.01 -12.96
N MET A 56 11.74 6.14 -11.95
CA MET A 56 10.98 6.28 -10.70
C MET A 56 11.41 7.53 -9.93
N VAL A 57 12.71 7.79 -9.79
CA VAL A 57 13.22 9.02 -9.15
C VAL A 57 12.73 10.28 -9.89
N ALA A 58 12.73 10.24 -11.22
CA ALA A 58 12.22 11.37 -12.01
C ALA A 58 10.72 11.64 -11.79
N ARG A 59 9.93 10.59 -11.52
CA ARG A 59 8.48 10.69 -11.24
C ARG A 59 8.15 10.95 -9.77
N LEU A 60 9.07 10.63 -8.86
CA LEU A 60 8.92 10.78 -7.41
C LEU A 60 9.95 11.78 -6.86
N PRO A 61 9.81 13.10 -7.19
CA PRO A 61 10.71 14.13 -6.68
C PRO A 61 10.48 14.29 -5.16
N GLY A 62 11.25 13.55 -4.37
CA GLY A 62 11.09 13.47 -2.93
C GLY A 62 11.61 12.15 -2.38
N LYS A 63 11.43 11.04 -3.11
CA LYS A 63 11.91 9.73 -2.67
C LYS A 63 13.33 9.47 -3.15
N ALA A 64 14.18 9.03 -2.23
CA ALA A 64 15.52 8.58 -2.57
C ALA A 64 15.47 7.21 -3.27
N VAL A 65 16.46 6.91 -4.12
CA VAL A 65 16.60 5.62 -4.80
C VAL A 65 16.50 4.45 -3.83
N ASP A 66 17.15 4.56 -2.66
CA ASP A 66 17.16 3.48 -1.67
C ASP A 66 15.78 3.25 -1.04
N GLN A 67 14.98 4.31 -0.85
CA GLN A 67 13.61 4.18 -0.38
C GLN A 67 12.72 3.50 -1.42
N ILE A 68 12.91 3.83 -2.70
CA ILE A 68 12.19 3.22 -3.83
C ILE A 68 12.54 1.73 -3.94
N LYS A 69 13.83 1.38 -3.85
CA LYS A 69 14.29 -0.01 -3.84
C LYS A 69 13.71 -0.81 -2.68
N LYS A 70 13.76 -0.25 -1.47
CA LYS A 70 13.17 -0.88 -0.28
C LYS A 70 11.68 -1.12 -0.44
N HIS A 71 10.93 -0.17 -1.01
CA HIS A 71 9.50 -0.32 -1.27
C HIS A 71 9.22 -1.40 -2.32
N HIS A 72 10.04 -1.44 -3.39
CA HIS A 72 9.96 -2.48 -4.41
C HIS A 72 10.24 -3.89 -3.85
N GLU A 73 11.27 -4.04 -3.01
CA GLU A 73 11.58 -5.30 -2.34
C GLU A 73 10.45 -5.76 -1.40
N ALA A 74 9.84 -4.82 -0.66
CA ALA A 74 8.69 -5.11 0.19
C ALA A 74 7.49 -5.60 -0.63
N LEU A 75 7.21 -4.96 -1.76
CA LEU A 75 6.14 -5.38 -2.69
C LEU A 75 6.38 -6.81 -3.20
N ILE A 76 7.60 -7.13 -3.64
CA ILE A 76 7.96 -8.48 -4.11
C ILE A 76 7.76 -9.50 -2.99
N ALA A 77 8.21 -9.19 -1.77
CA ALA A 77 8.06 -10.09 -0.62
C ALA A 77 6.58 -10.35 -0.28
N ASP A 78 5.73 -9.32 -0.35
CA ASP A 78 4.31 -9.46 -0.07
C ASP A 78 3.56 -10.24 -1.15
N VAL A 79 3.86 -10.01 -2.44
CA VAL A 79 3.34 -10.83 -3.54
C VAL A 79 3.72 -12.30 -3.33
N ALA A 80 4.98 -12.57 -2.97
CA ALA A 80 5.44 -13.93 -2.73
C ALA A 80 4.71 -14.59 -1.53
N LYS A 81 4.33 -13.83 -0.49
CA LYS A 81 3.50 -14.36 0.62
C LYS A 81 2.08 -14.70 0.16
N ILE A 82 1.48 -13.86 -0.69
CA ILE A 82 0.16 -14.12 -1.29
C ILE A 82 0.21 -15.43 -2.09
N GLU A 83 1.21 -15.58 -2.96
CA GLU A 83 1.37 -16.75 -3.82
C GLU A 83 1.60 -18.04 -3.04
N ARG A 84 2.30 -17.97 -1.90
CA ARG A 84 2.48 -19.12 -0.99
C ARG A 84 1.24 -19.43 -0.15
N GLY A 85 0.18 -18.62 -0.23
CA GLY A 85 -1.01 -18.78 0.61
C GLY A 85 -0.75 -18.53 2.10
N GLU A 86 0.30 -17.78 2.43
CA GLU A 86 0.68 -17.46 3.82
C GLU A 86 -0.20 -16.37 4.43
N ILE A 87 -1.09 -15.77 3.64
CA ILE A 87 -2.07 -14.80 4.11
C ILE A 87 -3.38 -15.54 4.33
N ALA A 88 -3.83 -15.55 5.59
CA ALA A 88 -5.13 -16.10 5.93
C ALA A 88 -6.22 -15.34 5.18
N LEU A 89 -7.09 -16.06 4.48
CA LEU A 89 -8.28 -15.46 3.91
C LEU A 89 -9.14 -14.90 5.05
N PRO A 90 -9.75 -13.72 4.87
CA PRO A 90 -10.76 -13.25 5.79
C PRO A 90 -11.81 -14.34 6.03
N ASP A 91 -12.29 -14.44 7.27
CA ASP A 91 -13.45 -15.27 7.60
C ASP A 91 -14.70 -14.66 6.96
N TYR A 92 -14.88 -14.92 5.67
CA TYR A 92 -16.06 -14.57 4.94
C TYR A 92 -17.19 -15.45 5.46
N LYS A 93 -17.90 -14.96 6.48
CA LYS A 93 -19.11 -15.63 6.97
C LYS A 93 -20.00 -15.97 5.79
N GLU A 94 -20.31 -17.25 5.65
CA GLU A 94 -21.25 -17.73 4.64
C GLU A 94 -22.62 -17.16 5.00
N THR A 95 -22.99 -16.07 4.32
CA THR A 95 -24.25 -15.39 4.60
C THR A 95 -25.36 -16.25 4.04
N GLU A 96 -26.07 -16.97 4.91
CA GLU A 96 -27.33 -17.63 4.56
C GLU A 96 -28.35 -16.55 4.17
N LEU A 97 -28.42 -16.25 2.88
CA LEU A 97 -29.39 -15.32 2.33
C LEU A 97 -30.76 -16.00 2.39
N VAL A 98 -31.58 -15.63 3.37
CA VAL A 98 -32.95 -16.13 3.48
C VAL A 98 -33.88 -15.22 2.67
N ASP A 99 -34.51 -15.77 1.63
CA ASP A 99 -35.56 -15.07 0.89
C ASP A 99 -36.83 -15.04 1.75
N VAL A 100 -37.09 -13.89 2.36
CA VAL A 100 -38.32 -13.64 3.10
C VAL A 100 -39.20 -12.76 2.21
N ASN A 101 -40.10 -13.41 1.47
CA ASN A 101 -41.17 -12.79 0.70
C ASN A 101 -40.77 -11.93 -0.51
N GLY A 102 -39.62 -12.21 -1.15
CA GLY A 102 -39.29 -11.68 -2.48
C GLY A 102 -38.96 -10.19 -2.55
N GLU A 103 -38.91 -9.50 -1.40
CA GLU A 103 -38.58 -8.07 -1.37
C GLU A 103 -37.30 -7.73 -0.63
N ASP A 104 -36.99 -8.45 0.46
CA ASP A 104 -35.88 -8.14 1.36
C ASP A 104 -35.03 -9.39 1.69
N MET A 105 -33.73 -9.34 1.37
CA MET A 105 -32.77 -10.30 1.91
C MET A 105 -32.37 -9.85 3.32
N ILE A 106 -32.66 -10.65 4.33
CA ILE A 106 -32.31 -10.36 5.72
C ILE A 106 -31.06 -11.16 6.10
N MET A 107 -29.99 -10.45 6.45
CA MET A 107 -28.79 -11.05 7.04
C MET A 107 -29.08 -11.31 8.53
N LYS A 108 -28.95 -12.55 8.99
CA LYS A 108 -28.97 -12.89 10.42
C LYS A 108 -27.54 -13.14 10.89
N ASP A 109 -27.11 -12.44 11.94
CA ASP A 109 -25.91 -12.80 12.66
C ASP A 109 -26.19 -13.88 13.74
N GLU A 110 -25.14 -14.48 14.30
CA GLU A 110 -25.21 -15.46 15.39
C GLU A 110 -25.87 -14.91 16.67
N ARG A 111 -26.01 -13.58 16.79
CA ARG A 111 -26.66 -12.89 17.91
C ARG A 111 -28.14 -12.61 17.64
N GLY A 112 -28.66 -13.05 16.49
CA GLY A 112 -30.03 -12.84 16.07
C GLY A 112 -30.34 -11.42 15.58
N VAL A 113 -29.33 -10.57 15.38
CA VAL A 113 -29.49 -9.23 14.84
C VAL A 113 -29.73 -9.34 13.33
N THR A 114 -30.89 -8.86 12.90
CA THR A 114 -31.31 -8.83 11.50
C THR A 114 -30.87 -7.52 10.85
N TYR A 115 -29.99 -7.59 9.86
CA TYR A 115 -29.68 -6.45 9.00
C TYR A 115 -30.41 -6.61 7.67
N SER A 116 -31.14 -5.58 7.26
CA SER A 116 -31.79 -5.58 5.96
C SER A 116 -30.74 -5.31 4.88
N PHE A 117 -30.47 -6.29 4.02
CA PHE A 117 -29.57 -6.13 2.87
C PHE A 117 -30.31 -5.38 1.75
N HIS A 118 -30.62 -4.11 1.99
CA HIS A 118 -31.11 -3.22 0.95
C HIS A 118 -29.95 -2.70 0.11
N GLN A 119 -29.44 -3.54 -0.78
CA GLN A 119 -28.92 -3.09 -2.05
C GLN A 119 -29.43 -4.03 -3.12
N ARG A 120 -30.65 -3.78 -3.62
CA ARG A 120 -31.00 -4.19 -4.97
C ARG A 120 -29.99 -3.54 -5.90
N ARG A 121 -28.90 -4.24 -6.22
CA ARG A 121 -28.10 -3.92 -7.41
C ARG A 121 -29.11 -3.89 -8.54
N ARG A 122 -29.32 -2.71 -9.13
CA ARG A 122 -30.09 -2.60 -10.36
C ARG A 122 -29.44 -3.57 -11.33
N ARG A 123 -30.15 -4.64 -11.72
CA ARG A 123 -29.64 -5.57 -12.72
C ARG A 123 -29.28 -4.72 -13.94
N GLY A 124 -28.04 -4.82 -14.40
CA GLY A 124 -27.64 -4.17 -15.64
C GLY A 124 -28.54 -4.66 -16.76
N VAL A 125 -28.98 -3.74 -17.61
CA VAL A 125 -29.65 -4.13 -18.85
C VAL A 125 -28.59 -4.83 -19.72
N PRO A 126 -28.78 -6.11 -20.10
CA PRO A 126 -27.86 -6.76 -21.02
C PRO A 126 -27.85 -5.99 -22.34
N TRP A 127 -26.66 -5.86 -22.95
CA TRP A 127 -26.52 -5.18 -24.23
C TRP A 127 -27.50 -5.73 -25.27
N SER A 128 -28.11 -4.84 -26.03
CA SER A 128 -28.90 -5.22 -27.19
C SER A 128 -27.98 -5.69 -28.33
N GLU A 129 -28.50 -6.56 -29.19
CA GLU A 129 -27.78 -6.98 -30.41
C GLU A 129 -27.42 -5.79 -31.31
N GLU A 130 -28.21 -4.71 -31.25
CA GLU A 130 -27.97 -3.49 -32.02
C GLU A 130 -26.78 -2.70 -31.48
N GLU A 131 -26.63 -2.62 -30.17
CA GLU A 131 -25.45 -2.03 -29.53
C GLU A 131 -24.20 -2.84 -29.86
N HIS A 132 -24.25 -4.19 -29.81
CA HIS A 132 -23.10 -5.07 -30.12
C HIS A 132 -22.58 -4.93 -31.55
N ARG A 133 -23.37 -4.35 -32.47
CA ARG A 133 -22.96 -4.11 -33.86
C ARG A 133 -22.33 -2.72 -34.09
N GLN A 134 -22.43 -1.82 -33.11
CA GLN A 134 -21.94 -0.43 -33.24
C GLN A 134 -20.50 -0.22 -32.73
N TYR A 135 -19.88 -1.25 -32.16
CA TYR A 135 -18.50 -1.29 -31.66
C TYR A 135 -17.81 -2.55 -32.15
#